data_AF-Q2K8Q0-F1
#
_entry.id   AF-Q2K8Q0-F1
#
_cell.length_a   1.000
_cell.length_b   1.000
_cell.length_c   1.000
_cell.angle_alpha   90.00
_cell.angle_beta   90.00
_cell.angle_gamma   90.00
#
_symmetry.space_group_name_H-M   'P 1'
#
loop_
_entity.id
_entity.type
_entity.pdbx_description
1 polymer ?
#
loop_
_entity_poly.entity_id
_entity_poly.type
_entity_poly.pdbx_seq_one_letter_code
_entity_poly.pdbx_strand_id
1 'polypeptide(L)'
;MTANQFLTELKPLRAFRGEFIGTGLLDSLEAAGLLRPRLRIRYPDPIARRFWLETHDHIQCQFTLPVEPDGPRWDAAVELSNGLYRWRNFIAYGPSPHPLDDRDPRFSEFIQQPKDFLFEPRLARRVDVSSDVYDELFDDCNVEDYYCTWQVLLAAEAAEAGIHIRLNLADDDIAQAARDAFAAGRVPSGATYSYDTSSARAAGQFMEHQNALDAVVWFAEERACVAVYHQGSWWGTVSTKSDRSGSI
;
A
#
# COMPACT_ATOMS: atom_id res chain seq x y z
N MET A 1 4.16 -3.57 4.65
CA MET A 1 3.26 -3.95 3.54
C MET A 1 2.99 -2.74 2.64
N THR A 2 2.97 -2.88 1.31
CA THR A 2 2.69 -1.78 0.36
C THR A 2 1.20 -1.41 0.34
N ALA A 3 0.84 -0.24 -0.21
CA ALA A 3 -0.55 0.18 -0.40
C ALA A 3 -1.42 -0.83 -1.17
N ASN A 4 -0.88 -1.39 -2.26
CA ASN A 4 -1.60 -2.38 -3.06
C ASN A 4 -1.81 -3.70 -2.30
N GLN A 5 -0.80 -4.12 -1.53
CA GLN A 5 -0.94 -5.29 -0.64
C GLN A 5 -1.96 -5.02 0.46
N PHE A 6 -1.96 -3.83 1.08
CA PHE A 6 -2.95 -3.43 2.08
C PHE A 6 -4.38 -3.55 1.54
N LEU A 7 -4.63 -3.00 0.35
CA LEU A 7 -5.94 -3.11 -0.30
C LEU A 7 -6.29 -4.57 -0.62
N THR A 8 -5.31 -5.39 -0.99
CA THR A 8 -5.50 -6.81 -1.28
C THR A 8 -5.89 -7.60 -0.04
N GLU A 9 -5.24 -7.35 1.10
CA GLU A 9 -5.57 -7.95 2.40
C GLU A 9 -6.91 -7.47 2.95
N LEU A 10 -7.32 -6.24 2.61
CA LEU A 10 -8.60 -5.68 3.05
C LEU A 10 -9.81 -6.28 2.30
N LYS A 11 -9.64 -6.64 1.01
CA LYS A 11 -10.70 -7.24 0.17
C LYS A 11 -11.39 -8.46 0.80
N PRO A 12 -10.68 -9.51 1.28
CA PRO A 12 -11.32 -10.70 1.82
C PRO A 12 -12.12 -10.43 3.10
N LEU A 13 -11.79 -9.37 3.85
CA LEU A 13 -12.50 -9.01 5.09
C LEU A 13 -13.91 -8.48 4.84
N ARG A 14 -14.26 -8.11 3.60
CA ARG A 14 -15.59 -7.59 3.19
C ARG A 14 -16.10 -6.41 4.03
N ALA A 15 -15.24 -5.79 4.82
CA ALA A 15 -15.54 -4.67 5.67
C ALA A 15 -15.95 -3.43 4.84
N PHE A 16 -15.40 -3.33 3.62
CA PHE A 16 -15.74 -2.31 2.63
C PHE A 16 -16.41 -2.98 1.42
N ARG A 17 -17.59 -2.52 1.00
CA ARG A 17 -18.34 -3.13 -0.11
C ARG A 17 -17.81 -2.66 -1.47
N GLY A 18 -17.34 -3.62 -2.28
CA GLY A 18 -17.31 -3.68 -3.76
C GLY A 18 -16.65 -2.53 -4.54
N GLU A 19 -17.18 -1.32 -4.44
CA GLU A 19 -16.82 -0.14 -5.25
C GLU A 19 -15.93 0.85 -4.51
N PHE A 20 -15.84 0.73 -3.17
CA PHE A 20 -15.03 1.64 -2.35
C PHE A 20 -13.59 1.18 -2.14
N ILE A 21 -13.19 -0.02 -2.59
CA ILE A 21 -11.82 -0.52 -2.35
C ILE A 21 -10.90 -0.04 -3.47
N GLY A 22 -10.28 1.13 -3.26
CA GLY A 22 -9.32 1.73 -4.18
C GLY A 22 -8.46 2.80 -3.51
N THR A 23 -7.68 3.55 -4.29
CA THR A 23 -6.80 4.62 -3.79
C THR A 23 -7.57 5.69 -3.01
N GLY A 24 -8.81 6.01 -3.41
CA GLY A 24 -9.67 6.96 -2.70
C GLY A 24 -10.05 6.53 -1.26
N LEU A 25 -10.12 5.22 -0.99
CA LEU A 25 -10.33 4.73 0.39
C LEU A 25 -9.11 4.96 1.26
N LEU A 26 -7.90 4.67 0.74
CA LEU A 26 -6.66 4.94 1.48
C LEU A 26 -6.54 6.44 1.79
N ASP A 27 -6.81 7.30 0.81
CA ASP A 27 -6.81 8.76 1.02
C ASP A 27 -7.84 9.18 2.08
N SER A 28 -9.04 8.58 2.06
CA SER A 28 -10.09 8.88 3.04
C SER A 28 -9.70 8.43 4.46
N LEU A 29 -9.12 7.24 4.59
CA LEU A 29 -8.66 6.70 5.87
C LEU A 29 -7.47 7.48 6.43
N GLU A 30 -6.53 7.89 5.58
CA GLU A 30 -5.39 8.74 5.97
C GLU A 30 -5.84 10.14 6.36
N ALA A 31 -6.74 10.77 5.59
CA ALA A 31 -7.31 12.07 5.91
C ALA A 31 -8.07 12.07 7.24
N ALA A 32 -8.75 10.97 7.56
CA ALA A 32 -9.43 10.77 8.83
C ALA A 32 -8.49 10.40 9.99
N GLY A 33 -7.20 10.16 9.72
CA GLY A 33 -6.21 9.72 10.72
C GLY A 33 -6.41 8.28 11.22
N LEU A 34 -7.22 7.49 10.53
CA LEU A 34 -7.48 6.07 10.83
C LEU A 34 -6.43 5.14 10.21
N LEU A 35 -5.69 5.65 9.23
CA LEU A 35 -4.59 4.98 8.58
C LEU A 35 -3.40 5.94 8.52
N ARG A 36 -2.19 5.43 8.71
CA ARG A 36 -0.98 6.22 8.50
C ARG A 36 0.14 5.33 7.96
N PRO A 37 0.72 5.63 6.79
CA PRO A 37 1.88 4.90 6.34
C PRO A 37 3.02 5.11 7.33
N ARG A 38 3.68 4.01 7.71
CA ARG A 38 4.84 4.03 8.61
C ARG A 38 6.05 4.62 7.91
N LEU A 39 6.19 4.30 6.63
CA LEU A 39 7.26 4.76 5.76
C LEU A 39 6.66 5.13 4.42
N ARG A 40 7.24 6.14 3.78
CA ARG A 40 6.95 6.51 2.40
C ARG A 40 8.27 6.62 1.67
N ILE A 41 8.37 5.92 0.54
CA ILE A 41 9.41 6.20 -0.45
C ILE A 41 8.83 7.25 -1.39
N ARG A 42 9.53 8.37 -1.54
CA ARG A 42 9.17 9.44 -2.49
C ARG A 42 10.44 9.88 -3.19
N TYR A 43 10.54 9.57 -4.47
CA TYR A 43 11.62 10.10 -5.30
C TYR A 43 11.35 11.57 -5.62
N PRO A 44 12.38 12.44 -5.57
CA PRO A 44 12.30 13.79 -6.13
C PRO A 44 11.82 13.77 -7.58
N ASP A 45 11.05 14.79 -7.98
CA ASP A 45 10.44 14.86 -9.32
C ASP A 45 11.43 14.66 -10.49
N PRO A 46 12.67 15.21 -10.47
CA PRO A 46 13.64 14.93 -11.54
C PRO A 46 14.03 13.45 -11.67
N ILE A 47 14.11 12.73 -10.54
CA ILE A 47 14.41 11.29 -10.50
C ILE A 47 13.22 10.50 -11.02
N ALA A 48 12.01 10.88 -10.62
CA ALA A 48 10.77 10.26 -11.10
C ALA A 48 10.62 10.40 -12.63
N ARG A 49 10.82 11.62 -13.16
CA ARG A 49 10.87 11.86 -14.62
C ARG A 49 11.93 10.99 -15.30
N ARG A 50 13.10 10.84 -14.69
CA ARG A 50 14.15 9.99 -15.24
C ARG A 50 13.76 8.51 -15.26
N PHE A 51 13.20 7.98 -14.18
CA PHE A 51 12.68 6.62 -14.16
C PHE A 51 11.61 6.40 -15.24
N TRP A 52 10.72 7.38 -15.43
CA TRP A 52 9.73 7.31 -16.49
C TRP A 52 10.38 7.23 -17.87
N LEU A 53 11.39 8.07 -18.15
CA LEU A 53 12.13 8.08 -19.41
C LEU A 53 12.82 6.74 -19.69
N GLU A 54 13.51 6.18 -18.68
CA GLU A 54 14.21 4.90 -18.83
C GLU A 54 13.24 3.72 -19.00
N THR A 55 12.03 3.81 -18.43
CA THR A 55 10.99 2.78 -18.59
C THR A 55 10.26 2.90 -19.93
N HIS A 56 10.23 4.10 -20.53
CA HIS A 56 9.56 4.40 -21.80
C HIS A 56 10.54 4.82 -22.88
N ASP A 57 11.67 4.12 -22.99
CA ASP A 57 12.74 4.37 -23.96
C ASP A 57 12.27 4.37 -25.43
N HIS A 58 11.21 3.63 -25.73
CA HIS A 58 10.53 3.61 -27.03
C HIS A 58 9.82 4.92 -27.39
N ILE A 59 9.59 5.81 -26.41
CA ILE A 59 9.01 7.14 -26.62
C ILE A 59 10.15 8.15 -26.68
N GLN A 60 10.54 8.53 -27.89
CA GLN A 60 11.50 9.61 -28.09
C GLN A 60 10.83 10.95 -27.83
N CYS A 61 11.07 11.53 -26.66
CA CYS A 61 10.53 12.83 -26.28
C CYS A 61 11.53 13.65 -25.46
N GLN A 62 11.28 14.96 -25.38
CA GLN A 62 11.97 15.90 -24.51
C GLN A 62 10.98 16.44 -23.49
N PHE A 63 11.23 16.17 -22.21
CA PHE A 63 10.37 16.69 -21.15
C PHE A 63 10.45 18.22 -21.05
N THR A 64 9.32 18.81 -20.67
CA THR A 64 9.20 20.25 -20.39
C THR A 64 9.97 20.63 -19.12
N LEU A 65 10.08 19.70 -18.16
CA LEU A 65 10.71 19.88 -16.86
C LEU A 65 12.04 19.11 -16.73
N PRO A 66 12.96 19.55 -15.84
CA PRO A 66 14.28 18.95 -15.71
C PRO A 66 14.27 17.48 -15.25
N VAL A 67 15.18 16.70 -15.82
CA VAL A 67 15.46 15.28 -15.50
C VAL A 67 16.72 15.18 -14.63
N GLU A 68 16.79 14.17 -13.78
CA GLU A 68 17.98 13.91 -12.96
C GLU A 68 19.23 13.61 -13.81
N PRO A 69 20.37 14.32 -13.64
CA PRO A 69 21.61 13.96 -14.32
C PRO A 69 22.25 12.70 -13.72
N ASP A 70 23.25 12.13 -14.40
CA ASP A 70 24.07 11.06 -13.82
C ASP A 70 24.80 11.56 -12.57
N GLY A 71 24.88 10.70 -11.55
CA GLY A 71 25.64 10.99 -10.35
C GLY A 71 25.16 10.21 -9.12
N PRO A 72 25.76 10.48 -7.94
CA PRO A 72 25.56 9.67 -6.75
C PRO A 72 24.09 9.55 -6.29
N ARG A 73 23.31 10.63 -6.48
CA ARG A 73 21.88 10.64 -6.14
C ARG A 73 21.07 9.73 -7.06
N TRP A 74 21.34 9.78 -8.36
CA TRP A 74 20.73 8.88 -9.33
C TRP A 74 21.10 7.41 -9.05
N ASP A 75 22.40 7.15 -8.81
CA ASP A 75 22.90 5.81 -8.50
C ASP A 75 22.21 5.23 -7.25
N ALA A 76 22.05 6.04 -6.21
CA ALA A 76 21.37 5.65 -4.99
C ALA A 76 19.88 5.34 -5.23
N ALA A 77 19.18 6.12 -6.06
CA ALA A 77 17.79 5.87 -6.40
C ALA A 77 17.62 4.55 -7.18
N VAL A 78 18.48 4.30 -8.16
CA VAL A 78 18.50 3.05 -8.94
C VAL A 78 18.81 1.85 -8.04
N GLU A 79 19.79 1.98 -7.15
CA GLU A 79 20.17 0.92 -6.21
C GLU A 79 19.02 0.57 -5.27
N LEU A 80 18.34 1.58 -4.71
CA LEU A 80 17.15 1.39 -3.87
C LEU A 80 16.03 0.69 -4.65
N SER A 81 15.69 1.19 -5.85
CA SER A 81 14.65 0.63 -6.70
C SER A 81 14.93 -0.84 -7.06
N ASN A 82 16.17 -1.15 -7.46
CA ASN A 82 16.62 -2.52 -7.76
C ASN A 82 16.62 -3.42 -6.52
N GLY A 83 16.99 -2.88 -5.35
CA GLY A 83 16.90 -3.58 -4.08
C GLY A 83 15.47 -3.99 -3.76
N LEU A 84 14.51 -3.07 -3.90
CA LEU A 84 13.09 -3.31 -3.65
C LEU A 84 12.53 -4.33 -4.64
N TYR A 85 12.90 -4.20 -5.92
CA TYR A 85 12.50 -5.13 -6.96
C TYR A 85 13.00 -6.56 -6.67
N ARG A 86 14.28 -6.72 -6.31
CA ARG A 86 14.86 -8.03 -5.96
C ARG A 86 14.20 -8.64 -4.73
N TRP A 87 13.97 -7.83 -3.70
CA TRP A 87 13.29 -8.25 -2.48
C TRP A 87 11.87 -8.79 -2.77
N ARG A 88 11.09 -8.09 -3.61
CA ARG A 88 9.75 -8.55 -4.03
C ARG A 88 9.78 -9.83 -4.86
N ASN A 89 10.81 -9.97 -5.68
CA ASN A 89 10.94 -11.07 -6.63
C ASN A 89 11.91 -12.15 -6.10
N PHE A 90 11.85 -12.43 -4.80
CA PHE A 90 12.76 -13.38 -4.13
C PHE A 90 12.76 -14.79 -4.75
N ILE A 91 11.69 -15.19 -5.44
CA ILE A 91 11.63 -16.46 -6.17
C ILE A 91 12.68 -16.50 -7.29
N ALA A 92 12.86 -15.39 -8.00
CA ALA A 92 13.80 -15.30 -9.12
C ALA A 92 15.23 -14.91 -8.67
N TYR A 93 15.33 -14.06 -7.65
CA TYR A 93 16.62 -13.48 -7.21
C TYR A 93 17.17 -14.06 -5.90
N GLY A 94 16.46 -15.02 -5.30
CA GLY A 94 16.76 -15.53 -3.97
C GLY A 94 16.32 -14.59 -2.85
N PRO A 95 16.35 -15.08 -1.60
CA PRO A 95 16.05 -14.25 -0.44
C PRO A 95 17.08 -13.13 -0.31
N SER A 96 16.60 -11.90 -0.16
CA SER A 96 17.41 -10.71 0.08
C SER A 96 16.79 -9.90 1.23
N PRO A 97 17.60 -9.18 2.04
CA PRO A 97 17.07 -8.32 3.08
C PRO A 97 16.25 -7.17 2.47
N HIS A 98 15.23 -6.68 3.17
CA HIS A 98 14.49 -5.51 2.69
C HIS A 98 15.43 -4.28 2.73
N PRO A 99 15.56 -3.49 1.66
CA PRO A 99 16.42 -2.29 1.63
C PRO A 99 16.10 -1.20 2.67
N LEU A 100 15.01 -1.35 3.43
CA LEU A 100 14.57 -0.37 4.43
C LEU A 100 14.86 -0.82 5.87
N ASP A 101 15.30 -2.07 6.06
CA ASP A 101 15.63 -2.66 7.37
C ASP A 101 17.05 -2.24 7.81
N ASP A 102 18.01 -2.24 6.89
CA ASP A 102 19.36 -1.69 7.07
C ASP A 102 19.56 -0.54 6.09
N ARG A 103 19.23 0.68 6.54
CA ARG A 103 19.14 1.85 5.66
C ARG A 103 20.53 2.39 5.36
N ASP A 104 20.98 2.17 4.14
CA ASP A 104 22.10 2.94 3.61
C ASP A 104 21.79 4.45 3.75
N PRO A 105 22.68 5.25 4.37
CA PRO A 105 22.48 6.69 4.52
C PRO A 105 22.17 7.41 3.21
N ARG A 106 22.65 6.90 2.07
CA ARG A 106 22.37 7.43 0.73
C ARG A 106 20.89 7.39 0.36
N PHE A 107 20.10 6.49 0.95
CA PHE A 107 18.67 6.38 0.68
C PHE A 107 17.82 7.34 1.50
N SER A 108 18.41 8.02 2.50
CA SER A 108 17.67 8.85 3.45
C SER A 108 16.85 9.96 2.80
N GLU A 109 17.33 10.53 1.70
CA GLU A 109 16.64 11.58 0.95
C GLU A 109 15.34 11.11 0.26
N PHE A 110 15.22 9.80 -0.02
CA PHE A 110 14.03 9.21 -0.65
C PHE A 110 13.02 8.70 0.38
N ILE A 111 13.42 8.58 1.65
CA ILE A 111 12.63 7.95 2.71
C ILE A 111 12.01 9.03 3.60
N GLN A 112 10.69 9.12 3.55
CA GLN A 112 9.89 10.00 4.37
C GLN A 112 9.24 9.24 5.53
N GLN A 113 9.07 9.93 6.65
CA GLN A 113 8.28 9.51 7.81
C GLN A 113 6.94 10.24 7.76
N PRO A 114 5.85 9.65 7.24
CA PRO A 114 4.60 10.38 6.99
C PRO A 114 3.99 11.07 8.22
N LYS A 115 4.30 10.59 9.43
CA LYS A 115 3.90 11.23 10.69
C LYS A 115 4.42 12.67 10.86
N ASP A 116 5.51 13.03 10.17
CA ASP A 116 6.19 14.32 10.29
C ASP A 116 5.75 15.31 9.19
N PHE A 117 4.83 14.89 8.31
CA PHE A 117 4.31 15.68 7.20
C PHE A 117 2.79 15.86 7.31
N LEU A 118 2.27 16.92 6.69
CA LEU A 118 0.83 17.07 6.51
C LEU A 118 0.31 16.01 5.52
N PHE A 119 -0.94 15.59 5.73
CA PHE A 119 -1.60 14.68 4.80
C PHE A 119 -1.67 15.31 3.40
N GLU A 120 -1.29 14.53 2.39
CA GLU A 120 -1.31 14.89 0.98
C GLU A 120 -2.01 13.76 0.19
N PRO A 121 -3.13 14.04 -0.48
CA PRO A 121 -3.83 13.04 -1.30
C PRO A 121 -2.91 12.41 -2.35
N ARG A 122 -3.14 11.15 -2.72
CA ARG A 122 -2.32 10.44 -3.73
C ARG A 122 -2.23 11.17 -5.06
N LEU A 123 -3.36 11.67 -5.55
CA LEU A 123 -3.41 12.38 -6.84
C LEU A 123 -2.59 13.67 -6.87
N ALA A 124 -2.36 14.29 -5.70
CA ALA A 124 -1.53 15.50 -5.59
C ALA A 124 -0.02 15.19 -5.62
N ARG A 125 0.36 13.92 -5.38
CA ARG A 125 1.76 13.47 -5.33
C ARG A 125 2.34 13.05 -6.68
N ARG A 126 1.50 13.07 -7.72
CA ARG A 126 1.88 12.69 -9.08
C ARG A 126 2.91 13.67 -9.63
N VAL A 127 3.83 13.15 -10.44
CA VAL A 127 4.88 13.94 -11.07
C VAL A 127 4.46 14.29 -12.49
N ASP A 128 4.57 15.56 -12.81
CA ASP A 128 4.43 16.04 -14.19
C ASP A 128 5.59 15.49 -15.04
N VAL A 129 5.20 14.71 -16.04
CA VAL A 129 6.05 14.08 -17.06
C VAL A 129 5.62 14.55 -18.46
N SER A 130 5.05 15.75 -18.57
CA SER A 130 4.73 16.38 -19.86
C SER A 130 5.99 16.59 -20.72
N SER A 131 5.80 16.46 -22.03
CA SER A 131 6.87 16.53 -23.03
C SER A 131 6.39 17.23 -24.29
N ASP A 132 7.29 17.38 -25.25
CA ASP A 132 6.98 17.81 -26.61
C ASP A 132 6.01 16.88 -27.37
N VAL A 133 5.81 15.65 -26.89
CA VAL A 133 4.85 14.67 -27.44
C VAL A 133 3.53 14.66 -26.66
N TYR A 134 3.59 14.86 -25.35
CA TYR A 134 2.43 14.83 -24.45
C TYR A 134 2.33 16.13 -23.68
N ASP A 135 1.40 17.00 -24.10
CA ASP A 135 1.20 18.32 -23.47
C ASP A 135 0.86 18.24 -21.98
N GLU A 136 0.10 17.22 -21.56
CA GLU A 136 -0.27 16.98 -20.17
C GLU A 136 -0.20 15.48 -19.86
N LEU A 137 0.75 15.07 -19.03
CA LEU A 137 0.91 13.69 -18.59
C LEU A 137 1.49 13.66 -17.17
N PHE A 138 0.94 12.78 -16.33
CA PHE A 138 1.35 12.62 -14.94
C PHE A 138 1.68 11.17 -14.63
N ASP A 139 2.79 10.94 -13.95
CA ASP A 139 3.19 9.64 -13.40
C ASP A 139 2.87 9.57 -11.91
N ASP A 140 2.39 8.41 -11.44
CA ASP A 140 2.06 8.14 -10.04
C ASP A 140 2.94 7.04 -9.41
N CYS A 141 3.90 6.50 -10.16
CA CYS A 141 4.82 5.43 -9.73
C CYS A 141 5.97 5.93 -8.83
N ASN A 142 6.09 7.24 -8.62
CA ASN A 142 7.20 7.85 -7.87
C ASN A 142 7.06 7.81 -6.34
N VAL A 143 5.87 7.42 -5.84
CA VAL A 143 5.58 7.35 -4.41
C VAL A 143 5.09 5.96 -4.04
N GLU A 144 5.72 5.38 -3.04
CA GLU A 144 5.31 4.11 -2.46
C GLU A 144 5.11 4.21 -0.95
N ASP A 145 3.89 3.90 -0.50
CA ASP A 145 3.53 3.91 0.91
C ASP A 145 3.57 2.50 1.51
N TYR A 146 4.17 2.43 2.71
CA TYR A 146 4.28 1.21 3.50
C TYR A 146 3.49 1.35 4.79
N TYR A 147 2.53 0.46 4.98
CA TYR A 147 1.70 0.35 6.17
C TYR A 147 2.12 -0.85 7.03
N CYS A 148 1.75 -0.78 8.30
CA CYS A 148 1.83 -1.92 9.21
C CYS A 148 0.63 -2.85 9.01
N THR A 149 0.84 -4.15 9.14
CA THR A 149 -0.18 -5.18 8.90
C THR A 149 -1.35 -5.08 9.89
N TRP A 150 -1.11 -4.67 11.14
CA TRP A 150 -2.18 -4.47 12.13
C TRP A 150 -3.17 -3.36 11.74
N GLN A 151 -2.76 -2.40 10.90
CA GLN A 151 -3.65 -1.32 10.44
C GLN A 151 -4.77 -1.86 9.53
N VAL A 152 -4.62 -3.07 8.96
CA VAL A 152 -5.70 -3.74 8.21
C VAL A 152 -6.86 -4.09 9.14
N LEU A 153 -6.56 -4.62 10.32
CA LEU A 153 -7.57 -4.94 11.33
C LEU A 153 -8.23 -3.66 11.84
N LEU A 154 -7.44 -2.62 12.10
CA LEU A 154 -7.98 -1.31 12.50
C LEU A 154 -8.94 -0.75 11.45
N ALA A 155 -8.56 -0.82 10.17
CA ALA A 155 -9.41 -0.36 9.07
C ALA A 155 -10.71 -1.19 8.96
N ALA A 156 -10.64 -2.50 9.19
CA ALA A 156 -11.82 -3.36 9.20
C ALA A 156 -12.78 -3.04 10.36
N GLU A 157 -12.24 -2.89 11.57
CA GLU A 157 -13.01 -2.47 12.75
C GLU A 157 -13.63 -1.08 12.56
N ALA A 158 -12.88 -0.12 12.01
CA ALA A 158 -13.39 1.21 11.72
C ALA A 158 -14.53 1.19 10.68
N ALA A 159 -14.49 0.26 9.71
CA ALA A 159 -15.56 0.08 8.75
C ALA A 159 -16.82 -0.53 9.40
N GLU A 160 -16.64 -1.51 10.28
CA GLU A 160 -17.73 -2.12 11.04
C GLU A 160 -18.40 -1.12 11.98
N ALA A 161 -17.60 -0.27 12.62
CA ALA A 161 -18.04 0.82 13.49
C ALA A 161 -18.76 1.99 12.78
N GLY A 162 -18.97 1.91 11.46
CA GLY A 162 -19.39 3.01 10.59
C GLY A 162 -20.66 3.78 11.01
N ILE A 163 -21.02 4.79 10.20
CA ILE A 163 -22.23 5.59 10.43
C ILE A 163 -23.46 4.70 10.20
N HIS A 164 -24.09 4.27 11.28
CA HIS A 164 -25.35 3.55 11.19
C HIS A 164 -26.48 4.55 10.92
N ILE A 165 -27.06 4.45 9.72
CA ILE A 165 -28.31 5.12 9.40
C ILE A 165 -29.45 4.22 9.88
N ARG A 166 -30.18 4.67 10.90
CA ARG A 166 -31.41 4.02 11.36
C ARG A 166 -32.61 4.72 10.73
N LEU A 167 -33.42 3.93 10.03
CA LEU A 167 -34.67 4.35 9.40
C LEU A 167 -35.76 3.36 9.82
N ASN A 168 -36.93 3.89 10.18
CA ASN A 168 -38.10 3.05 10.38
C ASN A 168 -38.70 2.72 9.01
N LEU A 169 -38.41 1.53 8.48
CA LEU A 169 -38.90 1.06 7.19
C LEU A 169 -40.27 0.37 7.28
N ALA A 170 -40.93 0.39 8.44
CA ALA A 170 -42.28 -0.16 8.59
C ALA A 170 -43.35 0.68 7.86
N ASP A 171 -43.01 1.89 7.47
CA ASP A 171 -43.82 2.77 6.63
C ASP A 171 -43.31 2.67 5.18
N ASP A 172 -44.16 2.22 4.27
CA ASP A 172 -43.82 1.99 2.86
C ASP A 172 -43.43 3.29 2.14
N ASP A 173 -43.99 4.43 2.53
CA ASP A 173 -43.65 5.74 1.93
C ASP A 173 -42.23 6.16 2.36
N ILE A 174 -41.86 5.91 3.62
CA ILE A 174 -40.51 6.15 4.13
C ILE A 174 -39.51 5.19 3.49
N ALA A 175 -39.89 3.92 3.32
CA ALA A 175 -39.03 2.93 2.69
C ALA A 175 -38.76 3.25 1.22
N GLN A 176 -39.78 3.72 0.48
CA GLN A 176 -39.62 4.12 -0.91
C GLN A 176 -38.78 5.41 -1.03
N ALA A 177 -39.06 6.42 -0.21
CA ALA A 177 -38.27 7.66 -0.18
C ALA A 177 -36.79 7.41 0.17
N ALA A 178 -36.50 6.45 1.06
CA ALA A 178 -35.13 6.06 1.36
C ALA A 178 -34.43 5.40 0.17
N ARG A 179 -35.10 4.49 -0.54
CA ARG A 179 -34.55 3.86 -1.76
C ARG A 179 -34.24 4.90 -2.84
N ASP A 180 -35.15 5.84 -3.06
CA ASP A 180 -34.99 6.89 -4.07
C ASP A 180 -33.84 7.86 -3.70
N ALA A 181 -33.70 8.18 -2.41
CA ALA A 181 -32.59 8.98 -1.91
C ALA A 181 -31.24 8.26 -2.10
N PHE A 182 -31.15 6.98 -1.76
CA PHE A 182 -29.93 6.19 -1.97
C PHE A 182 -29.57 6.03 -3.45
N ALA A 183 -30.56 5.76 -4.32
CA ALA A 183 -30.35 5.69 -5.77
C ALA A 183 -29.87 7.02 -6.36
N ALA A 184 -30.25 8.14 -5.75
CA ALA A 184 -29.80 9.48 -6.11
C ALA A 184 -28.52 9.94 -5.39
N GLY A 185 -27.85 9.07 -4.60
CA GLY A 185 -26.63 9.41 -3.85
C GLY A 185 -26.85 10.43 -2.73
N ARG A 186 -28.06 10.53 -2.20
CA ARG A 186 -28.45 11.49 -1.14
C ARG A 186 -28.85 10.76 0.14
N VAL A 187 -28.72 11.46 1.27
CA VAL A 187 -29.17 10.94 2.57
C VAL A 187 -30.71 11.04 2.67
N PRO A 188 -31.42 9.97 3.07
CA PRO A 188 -32.87 10.01 3.25
C PRO A 188 -33.31 11.01 4.33
N SER A 189 -34.35 11.78 4.04
CA SER A 189 -35.00 12.65 5.04
C SER A 189 -35.63 11.82 6.16
N GLY A 190 -35.38 12.18 7.42
CA GLY A 190 -35.87 11.43 8.58
C GLY A 190 -34.93 10.29 9.04
N ALA A 191 -33.81 10.10 8.37
CA ALA A 191 -32.72 9.25 8.83
C ALA A 191 -32.18 9.74 10.18
N THR A 192 -32.15 8.85 11.18
CA THR A 192 -31.38 9.10 12.39
C THR A 192 -30.00 8.50 12.20
N TYR A 193 -28.96 9.32 12.29
CA TYR A 193 -27.58 8.86 12.23
C TYR A 193 -27.04 8.68 13.65
N SER A 194 -26.43 7.53 13.91
CA SER A 194 -25.55 7.36 15.05
C SER A 194 -24.14 7.19 14.54
N TYR A 195 -23.26 8.11 14.93
CA TYR A 195 -21.83 7.96 14.73
C TYR A 195 -21.27 7.26 15.97
N ASP A 196 -20.72 6.05 15.82
CA ASP A 196 -20.04 5.42 16.93
C ASP A 196 -18.65 6.06 17.14
N THR A 197 -18.65 7.18 17.85
CA THR A 197 -17.41 7.88 18.23
C THR A 197 -16.57 7.07 19.20
N SER A 198 -17.15 6.07 19.88
CA SER A 198 -16.43 5.26 20.87
C SER A 198 -15.43 4.33 20.20
N SER A 199 -15.83 3.73 19.07
CA SER A 199 -14.98 2.89 18.24
C SER A 199 -13.89 3.70 17.52
N ALA A 200 -14.20 4.88 16.99
CA ALA A 200 -13.19 5.79 16.42
C ALA A 200 -12.17 6.28 17.48
N ARG A 201 -12.64 6.53 18.72
CA ARG A 201 -11.78 6.92 19.84
C ARG A 201 -10.94 5.75 20.36
N ALA A 202 -11.51 4.56 20.44
CA ALA A 202 -10.80 3.33 20.80
C ALA A 202 -9.74 2.98 19.75
N ALA A 203 -10.05 3.14 18.45
CA ALA A 203 -9.11 3.02 17.35
C ALA A 203 -7.95 4.03 17.47
N GLY A 204 -8.24 5.28 17.81
CA GLY A 204 -7.23 6.29 18.09
C GLY A 204 -6.30 5.93 19.26
N GLN A 205 -6.86 5.41 20.36
CA GLN A 205 -6.09 4.91 21.52
C GLN A 205 -5.28 3.66 21.17
N PHE A 206 -5.78 2.82 20.25
CA PHE A 206 -5.05 1.65 19.77
C PHE A 206 -3.75 2.04 19.07
N MET A 207 -3.73 3.18 18.35
CA MET A 207 -2.51 3.70 17.74
C MET A 207 -1.46 4.14 18.77
N GLU A 208 -1.84 4.51 19.99
CA GLU A 208 -0.89 4.85 21.07
C GLU A 208 -0.03 3.64 21.46
N HIS A 209 -0.51 2.43 21.17
CA HIS A 209 0.19 1.18 21.43
C HIS A 209 0.95 0.62 20.20
N GLN A 210 1.22 1.47 19.19
CA GLN A 210 1.89 1.07 17.95
C GLN A 210 3.12 0.17 18.16
N ASN A 211 4.02 0.51 19.10
CA ASN A 211 5.23 -0.29 19.33
C ASN A 211 4.93 -1.73 19.78
N ALA A 212 3.89 -1.93 20.61
CA ALA A 212 3.49 -3.26 21.05
C ALA A 212 2.85 -4.05 19.91
N LEU A 213 2.02 -3.39 19.09
CA LEU A 213 1.39 -3.99 17.92
C LEU A 213 2.42 -4.37 16.85
N ASP A 214 3.37 -3.49 16.58
CA ASP A 214 4.46 -3.73 15.64
C ASP A 214 5.31 -4.93 16.09
N ALA A 215 5.54 -5.11 17.40
CA ALA A 215 6.25 -6.28 17.93
C ALA A 215 5.46 -7.60 17.77
N VAL A 216 4.13 -7.57 17.97
CA VAL A 216 3.25 -8.73 17.77
C VAL A 216 3.21 -9.13 16.28
N VAL A 217 3.07 -8.14 15.38
CA VAL A 217 3.09 -8.36 13.94
C VAL A 217 4.43 -8.94 13.50
N TRP A 218 5.55 -8.36 13.95
CA TRP A 218 6.88 -8.85 13.63
C TRP A 218 7.05 -10.32 14.02
N PHE A 219 6.61 -10.71 15.22
CA PHE A 219 6.67 -12.10 15.67
C PHE A 219 5.79 -13.04 14.82
N ALA A 220 4.62 -12.58 14.38
CA ALA A 220 3.73 -13.35 13.51
C ALA A 220 4.31 -13.52 12.09
N GLU A 221 4.90 -12.45 11.53
CA GLU A 221 5.48 -12.44 10.18
C GLU A 221 6.79 -13.25 10.11
N GLU A 222 7.67 -13.18 11.12
CA GLU A 222 8.87 -14.01 11.18
C GLU A 222 8.53 -15.50 11.22
N ARG A 223 7.52 -15.90 12.02
CA ARG A 223 7.06 -17.30 12.07
C ARG A 223 6.55 -17.78 10.71
N ALA A 224 5.86 -16.92 9.96
CA ALA A 224 5.35 -17.25 8.64
C ALA A 224 6.49 -17.39 7.60
N CYS A 225 7.48 -16.50 7.63
CA CYS A 225 8.67 -16.61 6.77
C CYS A 225 9.45 -17.90 7.05
N VAL A 226 9.73 -18.22 8.32
CA VAL A 226 10.43 -19.45 8.72
C VAL A 226 9.68 -20.71 8.26
N ALA A 227 8.34 -20.71 8.30
CA ALA A 227 7.53 -21.83 7.81
C ALA A 227 7.65 -22.04 6.29
N VAL A 228 7.70 -20.96 5.50
CA VAL A 228 7.93 -21.02 4.05
C VAL A 228 9.35 -21.52 3.72
N TYR A 229 10.36 -21.12 4.50
CA TYR A 229 11.72 -21.65 4.38
C TYR A 229 11.79 -23.18 4.58
N HIS A 230 11.02 -23.72 5.53
CA HIS A 230 10.99 -25.17 5.79
C HIS A 230 10.18 -25.99 4.78
N GLN A 231 9.21 -25.40 4.08
CA GLN A 231 8.50 -26.09 2.99
C GLN A 231 9.31 -26.11 1.67
N GLY A 232 10.14 -25.10 1.43
CA GLY A 232 11.07 -25.07 0.28
C GLY A 232 12.24 -26.07 0.38
N SER A 233 12.65 -26.46 1.59
CA SER A 233 13.77 -27.38 1.81
C SER A 233 13.42 -28.87 1.62
N TRP A 234 12.15 -29.22 1.40
CA TRP A 234 11.71 -30.62 1.23
C TRP A 234 11.79 -31.17 -0.21
N TRP A 235 11.99 -30.31 -1.22
CA TRP A 235 12.14 -30.75 -2.62
C TRP A 235 13.57 -31.16 -2.99
N GLY A 236 14.51 -31.20 -2.04
CA GLY A 236 15.93 -31.43 -2.27
C GLY A 236 16.48 -32.83 -1.97
N THR A 237 15.68 -33.80 -1.52
CA THR A 237 16.24 -35.10 -1.08
C THR A 237 15.44 -36.33 -1.52
N VAL A 238 15.42 -36.63 -2.82
CA VAL A 238 15.28 -38.02 -3.30
C VAL A 238 16.13 -38.22 -4.55
N SER A 239 17.37 -38.67 -4.36
CA SER A 239 18.11 -39.43 -5.37
C SER A 239 19.10 -40.37 -4.69
N THR A 240 18.58 -41.44 -4.10
CA THR A 240 19.42 -42.63 -3.87
C THR A 240 19.51 -43.37 -5.19
N LYS A 241 20.66 -43.21 -5.87
CA LYS A 241 21.09 -44.02 -6.99
C LYS A 241 20.88 -45.51 -6.68
N SER A 242 20.16 -46.20 -7.57
CA SER A 242 20.18 -47.66 -7.60
C SER A 242 21.44 -48.11 -8.35
N ASP A 243 22.36 -48.71 -7.62
CA ASP A 243 23.48 -49.44 -8.22
C ASP A 243 22.94 -50.74 -8.84
N ARG A 244 22.90 -50.78 -10.16
CA ARG A 244 22.89 -52.03 -10.94
C ARG A 244 24.26 -52.17 -11.61
N SER A 245 25.20 -52.81 -10.92
CA SER A 245 26.36 -53.43 -11.55
C SER A 245 25.97 -54.83 -12.02
N GLY A 246 25.94 -55.02 -13.34
CA GLY A 246 25.85 -56.33 -13.97
C GLY A 246 27.18 -57.07 -13.88
N SER A 247 27.10 -58.37 -13.61
CA SER A 247 28.22 -59.31 -13.73
C SER A 247 28.21 -59.94 -15.12
N ILE A 248 29.40 -60.07 -15.71
CA ILE A 248 29.76 -61.17 -16.63
C ILE A 248 30.47 -62.22 -15.78
#